data_AF-A0A072NU87-F1
#
_entry.id   AF-A0A072NU87-F1
#
_cell.length_a   1.000
_cell.length_b   1.000
_cell.length_c   1.000
_cell.angle_alpha   90.00
_cell.angle_beta   90.00
_cell.angle_gamma   90.00
#
_symmetry.space_group_name_H-M   'P 1'
#
loop_
_entity.id
_entity.type
_entity.pdbx_description
1 polymer ?
#
loop_
_entity_poly.entity_id
_entity_poly.type
_entity_poly.pdbx_seq_one_letter_code
_entity_poly.pdbx_strand_id
1 'polypeptide(L)'
;MTAAIAHLDEQHQPITGQDKLDPNNYLVDRVHEYNVVIACLPAGVYGTNSEARVANDMLGTFTGLRFGLMVRIGGGIPNLPKYLDIHFGDVVIS
;
A
#
# COMPACT_ATOMS: atom_id res chain seq x y z
N MET A 1 2.71 -7.29 4.39
CA MET A 1 3.87 -6.40 4.10
C MET A 1 5.09 -7.15 3.59
N THR A 2 5.37 -8.38 4.05
CA THR A 2 6.58 -9.16 3.71
C THR A 2 6.92 -9.23 2.22
N ALA A 3 5.96 -9.53 1.35
CA ALA A 3 6.21 -9.66 -0.09
C ALA A 3 6.70 -8.35 -0.73
N ALA A 4 6.16 -7.21 -0.29
CA ALA A 4 6.61 -5.90 -0.78
C ALA A 4 8.04 -5.60 -0.31
N ILE A 5 8.35 -5.91 0.97
CA ILE A 5 9.69 -5.70 1.55
C ILE A 5 10.74 -6.57 0.86
N ALA A 6 10.39 -7.78 0.44
CA ALA A 6 11.32 -8.68 -0.24
C ALA A 6 11.79 -8.19 -1.62
N HIS A 7 11.12 -7.18 -2.21
CA HIS A 7 11.45 -6.61 -3.52
C HIS A 7 12.13 -5.23 -3.40
N LEU A 8 12.54 -4.84 -2.21
CA LEU A 8 13.21 -3.56 -1.95
C LEU A 8 14.72 -3.69 -2.11
N ASP A 9 15.35 -2.64 -2.66
CA ASP A 9 16.79 -2.63 -2.92
C ASP A 9 17.59 -2.04 -1.74
N GLU A 10 17.11 -0.97 -1.10
CA GLU A 10 17.86 -0.25 -0.05
C GLU A 10 16.95 0.43 0.99
N GLN A 11 16.96 -0.12 2.20
CA GLN A 11 16.19 0.43 3.31
C GLN A 11 16.82 1.72 3.86
N HIS A 12 16.06 2.81 3.78
CA HIS A 12 16.45 4.10 4.37
C HIS A 12 16.18 4.13 5.88
N GLN A 13 16.76 5.13 6.54
CA GLN A 13 16.51 5.39 7.95
C GLN A 13 15.02 5.76 8.19
N PRO A 14 14.46 5.40 9.35
CA PRO A 14 13.12 5.85 9.73
C PRO A 14 12.99 7.37 9.68
N ILE A 15 11.81 7.86 9.32
CA ILE A 15 11.59 9.30 9.22
C ILE A 15 11.70 9.97 10.60
N THR A 16 12.35 11.13 10.61
CA THR A 16 12.41 12.00 11.78
C THR A 16 11.40 13.14 11.64
N GLY A 17 10.61 13.39 12.68
CA GLY A 17 9.67 14.52 12.70
C GLY A 17 8.30 14.26 12.09
N GLN A 18 7.86 13.00 12.03
CA GLN A 18 6.46 12.64 11.73
C GLN A 18 5.51 13.35 12.71
N ASP A 19 4.36 13.80 12.20
CA ASP A 19 3.33 14.40 13.05
C ASP A 19 2.85 13.38 14.09
N LYS A 20 2.66 13.81 15.34
CA LYS A 20 2.11 12.97 16.42
C LYS A 20 0.68 12.52 16.13
N LEU A 21 -0.03 13.22 15.26
CA LEU A 21 -1.38 12.89 14.80
C LEU A 21 -1.40 11.84 13.69
N ASP A 22 -0.25 11.55 13.07
CA ASP A 22 -0.07 10.46 12.12
C ASP A 22 0.42 9.21 12.88
N PRO A 23 -0.44 8.21 13.13
CA PRO A 23 -0.06 7.00 13.85
C PRO A 23 0.57 5.94 12.94
N ASN A 24 0.78 6.22 11.65
CA ASN A 24 1.23 5.21 10.71
C ASN A 24 2.69 4.84 10.95
N ASN A 25 3.01 3.58 10.65
CA ASN A 25 4.38 3.13 10.58
C ASN A 25 4.80 3.08 9.11
N TYR A 26 5.81 3.89 8.77
CA TYR A 26 6.34 4.00 7.42
C TYR A 26 7.65 3.23 7.28
N LEU A 27 7.72 2.47 6.19
CA LEU A 27 8.98 1.99 5.67
C LEU A 27 9.35 2.86 4.46
N VAL A 28 10.48 3.54 4.56
CA VAL A 28 11.02 4.39 3.49
C VAL A 28 12.21 3.66 2.88
N ASP A 29 12.20 3.52 1.57
CA ASP A 29 13.11 2.62 0.87
C ASP A 29 13.29 3.08 -0.58
N ARG A 30 13.97 2.26 -1.37
CA ARG A 30 14.24 2.47 -2.77
C ARG A 30 13.98 1.20 -3.57
N VAL A 31 13.34 1.37 -4.72
CA VAL A 31 13.26 0.36 -5.78
C VAL A 31 13.83 0.99 -7.03
N HIS A 32 14.95 0.45 -7.49
CA HIS A 32 15.74 0.97 -8.59
C HIS A 32 16.09 2.46 -8.38
N GLU A 33 15.66 3.37 -9.26
CA GLU A 33 15.90 4.81 -9.14
C GLU A 33 14.76 5.54 -8.39
N TYR A 34 13.78 4.81 -7.86
CA TYR A 34 12.57 5.39 -7.26
C TYR A 34 12.56 5.24 -5.75
N ASN A 35 12.38 6.36 -5.05
CA ASN A 35 12.09 6.35 -3.63
C ASN A 35 10.66 5.86 -3.41
N VAL A 36 10.49 4.88 -2.53
CA VAL A 36 9.20 4.28 -2.19
C VAL A 36 8.92 4.44 -0.71
N VAL A 37 7.65 4.64 -0.37
CA VAL A 37 7.17 4.65 1.01
C VAL A 37 6.04 3.65 1.11
N ILE A 38 6.12 2.76 2.09
CA ILE A 38 5.14 1.71 2.33
C ILE A 38 4.54 1.91 3.72
N ALA A 39 3.21 1.91 3.80
CA ALA A 39 2.46 1.83 5.04
C ALA A 39 1.55 0.60 5.01
N CYS A 40 1.26 0.05 6.19
CA CYS A 40 0.29 -1.02 6.36
C CYS A 40 -0.68 -0.66 7.48
N LEU A 41 -1.92 -1.12 7.38
CA LEU A 41 -2.83 -1.04 8.50
C LEU A 41 -2.28 -1.84 9.70
N PRO A 42 -2.56 -1.39 10.94
CA PRO A 42 -2.26 -2.17 12.13
C PRO A 42 -2.89 -3.56 12.05
N ALA A 43 -2.23 -4.55 12.65
CA ALA A 43 -2.74 -5.91 12.68
C ALA A 43 -4.16 -5.95 13.28
N GLY A 44 -5.08 -6.62 12.58
CA GLY A 44 -6.49 -6.72 13.00
C GLY A 44 -7.38 -5.54 12.57
N VAL A 45 -6.82 -4.49 11.97
CA VAL A 45 -7.60 -3.37 11.41
C VAL A 45 -7.82 -3.60 9.91
N TYR A 46 -9.06 -3.44 9.46
CA TYR A 46 -9.47 -3.66 8.07
C TYR A 46 -10.52 -2.64 7.63
N GLY A 47 -10.64 -2.46 6.32
CA GLY A 47 -11.75 -1.74 5.70
C GLY A 47 -11.37 -0.37 5.16
N THR A 48 -12.10 0.06 4.12
CA THR A 48 -11.78 1.20 3.27
C THR A 48 -11.58 2.51 4.03
N ASN A 49 -12.33 2.76 5.12
CA ASN A 49 -12.19 3.99 5.90
C ASN A 49 -10.83 4.08 6.61
N SER A 50 -10.38 2.98 7.21
CA SER A 50 -9.06 2.93 7.86
C SER A 50 -7.95 3.08 6.82
N GLU A 51 -8.12 2.47 5.65
CA GLU A 51 -7.18 2.54 4.53
C GLU A 51 -7.06 3.94 3.95
N ALA A 52 -8.20 4.61 3.75
CA ALA A 52 -8.27 5.99 3.32
C ALA A 52 -7.60 6.94 4.32
N ARG A 53 -7.76 6.68 5.63
CA ARG A 53 -7.07 7.44 6.67
C ARG A 53 -5.55 7.28 6.57
N VAL A 54 -5.03 6.06 6.47
CA VAL A 54 -3.59 5.82 6.27
C VAL A 54 -3.08 6.57 5.04
N ALA A 55 -3.78 6.47 3.92
CA ALA A 55 -3.39 7.16 2.69
C ALA A 55 -3.42 8.68 2.82
N ASN A 56 -4.40 9.25 3.54
CA ASN A 56 -4.48 10.69 3.78
C ASN A 56 -3.34 11.18 4.67
N ASP A 57 -3.05 10.46 5.74
CA ASP A 57 -1.95 10.76 6.65
C ASP A 57 -0.60 10.67 5.89
N MET A 58 -0.43 9.69 4.98
CA MET A 58 0.72 9.59 4.08
C MET A 58 0.90 10.83 3.21
N LEU A 59 -0.17 11.33 2.61
CA LEU A 59 -0.12 12.53 1.77
C LEU A 59 0.27 13.77 2.56
N GLY A 60 -0.14 13.86 3.83
CA GLY A 60 0.27 14.92 4.75
C GLY A 60 1.76 14.83 5.11
N THR A 61 2.24 13.62 5.40
CA THR A 61 3.63 13.39 5.84
C THR A 61 4.63 13.47 4.69
N PHE A 62 4.29 12.97 3.51
CA PHE A 62 5.19 12.90 2.35
C PHE A 62 4.69 13.77 1.19
N THR A 63 5.04 15.06 1.24
CA THR A 63 4.65 16.04 0.21
C THR A 63 5.28 15.78 -1.17
N GLY A 64 6.29 14.90 -1.25
CA GLY A 64 6.94 14.49 -2.49
C GLY A 64 6.31 13.29 -3.20
N LEU A 65 5.23 12.71 -2.68
CA LEU A 65 4.54 11.58 -3.32
C LEU A 65 3.97 11.99 -4.69
N ARG A 66 4.29 11.20 -5.72
CA ARG A 66 3.83 11.46 -7.11
C ARG A 66 2.63 10.62 -7.51
N PHE A 67 2.55 9.39 -7.01
CA PHE A 67 1.45 8.47 -7.21
C PHE A 67 1.39 7.50 -6.02
N GLY A 68 0.26 6.81 -5.88
CA GLY A 68 0.05 5.79 -4.85
C GLY A 68 -0.47 4.50 -5.46
N LEU A 69 -0.05 3.38 -4.90
CA LEU A 69 -0.56 2.05 -5.25
C LEU A 69 -1.24 1.45 -4.02
N MET A 70 -2.52 1.08 -4.15
CA MET A 70 -3.24 0.38 -3.09
C MET A 70 -3.34 -1.11 -3.43
N VAL A 71 -2.78 -1.95 -2.56
CA VAL A 71 -2.80 -3.41 -2.72
C VAL A 71 -3.75 -4.02 -1.71
N ARG A 72 -4.71 -4.81 -2.19
CA ARG A 72 -5.76 -5.47 -1.39
C ARG A 72 -5.99 -6.89 -1.87
N ILE A 73 -6.65 -7.68 -1.05
CA ILE A 73 -7.23 -8.96 -1.44
C ILE A 73 -8.71 -8.69 -1.73
N GLY A 74 -9.19 -9.17 -2.89
CA GLY A 74 -10.58 -9.06 -3.31
C GLY A 74 -11.22 -10.43 -3.50
N GLY A 75 -12.55 -10.49 -3.42
CA GLY A 75 -13.33 -11.64 -3.87
C GLY A 75 -13.69 -11.51 -5.34
N GLY A 76 -13.32 -12.50 -6.16
CA GLY A 76 -13.70 -12.56 -7.57
C GLY A 76 -15.12 -13.10 -7.75
N ILE A 77 -15.90 -12.49 -8.64
CA ILE A 77 -17.21 -13.01 -9.08
C ILE A 77 -17.13 -13.22 -10.59
N PRO A 78 -16.97 -14.47 -11.07
CA PRO A 78 -16.88 -14.75 -12.50
C PRO A 78 -18.22 -14.46 -13.20
N ASN A 79 -18.14 -13.96 -14.43
CA ASN A 79 -19.25 -13.78 -15.35
C ASN A 79 -19.01 -14.63 -16.61
N LEU A 80 -19.17 -15.95 -16.46
CA LEU A 80 -18.96 -16.94 -17.53
C LEU A 80 -19.78 -16.65 -18.80
N PRO A 81 -21.05 -16.20 -18.74
CA PRO A 81 -21.79 -15.82 -19.94
C PRO A 81 -21.16 -14.69 -20.76
N LYS A 82 -20.35 -13.83 -20.13
CA LYS A 82 -19.57 -12.77 -20.78
C LYS A 82 -18.10 -13.14 -20.97
N TYR A 83 -17.74 -14.41 -20.80
CA TYR A 83 -16.35 -14.91 -20.86
C TYR A 83 -15.40 -14.20 -19.87
N LEU A 84 -15.96 -13.71 -18.76
CA LEU A 84 -15.20 -13.08 -17.69
C LEU A 84 -14.95 -14.14 -16.62
N ASP A 85 -13.87 -14.88 -16.78
CA ASP A 85 -13.47 -15.92 -15.84
C ASP A 85 -12.43 -15.35 -14.87
N ILE A 86 -12.72 -15.39 -13.57
CA ILE A 86 -11.84 -14.86 -12.52
C ILE A 86 -11.53 -16.02 -11.58
N HIS A 87 -10.26 -16.37 -11.49
CA HIS A 87 -9.76 -17.47 -10.70
C HIS A 87 -9.00 -16.99 -9.47
N PHE A 88 -8.90 -17.88 -8.48
CA PHE A 88 -8.02 -17.64 -7.35
C PHE A 88 -6.57 -17.54 -7.83
N GLY A 89 -5.89 -16.47 -7.40
CA GLY A 89 -4.53 -16.14 -7.84
C GLY A 89 -4.47 -15.08 -8.95
N ASP A 90 -5.60 -14.73 -9.56
CA ASP A 90 -5.63 -13.64 -10.54
C ASP A 90 -5.36 -12.30 -9.87
N VAL A 91 -4.64 -11.44 -10.59
CA VAL A 91 -4.38 -10.04 -10.20
C VAL A 91 -5.33 -9.14 -10.99
N VAL A 92 -6.13 -8.37 -10.27
CA VAL A 92 -7.06 -7.40 -10.85
C VAL A 92 -6.50 -5.99 -10.67
N ILE A 93 -6.60 -5.17 -11.72
CA ILE A 93 -6.17 -3.77 -11.75
C ILE A 93 -7.41 -2.92 -12.06
N SER A 94 -7.65 -1.87 -11.27
CA SER A 94 -8.79 -0.96 -11.38
C SER A 94 -8.36 0.48 -11.58
#